data_AF-A0A925Q003-F1
#
_entry.id   AF-A0A925Q003-F1
#
_cell.length_a   1.000
_cell.length_b   1.000
_cell.length_c   1.000
_cell.angle_alpha   90.00
_cell.angle_beta   90.00
_cell.angle_gamma   90.00
#
_symmetry.space_group_name_H-M   'P 1'
#
loop_
_entity.id
_entity.type
_entity.pdbx_description
1 polymer ?
#
loop_
_entity_poly.entity_id
_entity_poly.type
_entity_poly.pdbx_seq_one_letter_code
_entity_poly.pdbx_strand_id
1 'polypeptide(L)'
;MEANNPYAPPKAVVGDVASGAAPPRPAQVARAVQLLWAAVAVSLISGILNAYLTETPGVPKAMFAGFMVVGWAVGLAIVWWILSSIGKGKNWARIVQLVFFILGILGVLMVFAMPQQVPGVIWALYAVQMGLNVWGVILLFSGPGNAWFREMKEWL
;
A
#
# COMPACT_ATOMS: atom_id res chain seq x y z
N MET A 1 -36.07 13.53 57.60
CA MET A 1 -36.00 14.69 56.69
C MET A 1 -34.62 14.64 56.03
N GLU A 2 -34.51 13.95 54.91
CA GLU A 2 -33.23 13.83 54.20
C GLU A 2 -32.94 15.13 53.45
N ALA A 3 -31.82 15.75 53.80
CA ALA A 3 -31.37 17.02 53.24
C ALA A 3 -31.14 16.88 51.73
N ASN A 4 -31.72 17.82 50.97
CA ASN A 4 -31.58 17.94 49.53
C ASN A 4 -30.12 18.29 49.19
N ASN A 5 -29.26 17.28 49.02
CA ASN A 5 -27.82 17.44 48.80
C ASN A 5 -27.56 17.84 47.33
N PRO A 6 -27.11 19.09 47.06
CA PRO A 6 -26.89 19.59 45.69
C PRO A 6 -25.74 18.89 44.95
N TYR A 7 -24.91 18.13 45.67
CA TYR A 7 -23.76 17.40 45.12
C TYR A 7 -24.01 15.89 45.02
N ALA A 8 -25.27 15.46 45.05
CA ALA A 8 -25.58 14.06 44.76
C ALA A 8 -25.06 13.73 43.34
N PRO A 9 -24.18 12.72 43.20
CA PRO A 9 -23.64 12.36 41.90
C PRO A 9 -24.80 11.99 40.96
N PRO A 10 -24.73 12.40 39.67
CA PRO A 10 -25.77 12.08 38.72
C PRO A 10 -25.97 10.57 38.67
N LYS A 11 -27.19 10.11 38.94
CA LYS A 11 -27.58 8.68 38.87
C LYS A 11 -27.63 8.13 37.45
N ALA A 12 -26.98 8.81 36.49
CA ALA A 12 -26.87 8.34 35.14
C ALA A 12 -26.08 7.03 35.17
N VAL A 13 -26.72 5.95 34.73
CA VAL A 13 -26.04 4.69 34.49
C VAL A 13 -24.98 4.97 33.43
N VAL A 14 -23.71 4.96 33.85
CA VAL A 14 -22.58 4.95 32.93
C VAL A 14 -22.60 3.59 32.27
N GLY A 15 -23.33 3.48 31.16
CA GLY A 15 -23.28 2.28 30.34
C GLY A 15 -21.89 2.19 29.74
N ASP A 16 -21.20 1.08 29.99
CA ASP A 16 -20.00 0.73 29.23
C ASP A 16 -20.39 0.77 27.75
N VAL A 17 -19.72 1.63 26.98
CA VAL A 17 -19.86 1.62 25.52
C VAL A 17 -19.55 0.20 25.08
N ALA A 18 -20.57 -0.49 24.54
CA ALA A 18 -20.49 -1.88 24.14
C ALA A 18 -19.16 -2.11 23.42
N SER A 19 -18.36 -3.05 23.94
CA SER A 19 -16.99 -3.28 23.48
C SER A 19 -16.92 -3.35 21.96
N GLY A 20 -16.12 -2.46 21.41
CA GLY A 20 -16.04 -2.13 20.01
C GLY A 20 -15.53 -3.22 19.09
N ALA A 21 -16.43 -3.83 18.33
CA ALA A 21 -16.02 -4.53 17.13
C ALA A 21 -15.57 -3.49 16.10
N ALA A 22 -14.31 -3.61 15.64
CA ALA A 22 -13.78 -2.76 14.58
C ALA A 22 -14.69 -2.81 13.33
N PRO A 23 -15.01 -1.67 12.69
CA PRO A 23 -15.92 -1.65 11.56
C PRO A 23 -15.41 -2.56 10.43
N PRO A 24 -16.30 -3.38 9.81
CA PRO A 24 -15.90 -4.34 8.80
C PRO A 24 -15.24 -3.63 7.61
N ARG A 25 -14.16 -4.23 7.11
CA ARG A 25 -13.37 -3.66 6.01
C ARG A 25 -14.23 -3.51 4.75
N PRO A 26 -14.28 -2.31 4.11
CA PRO A 26 -15.01 -2.12 2.88
C PRO A 26 -14.44 -2.97 1.73
N ALA A 27 -15.32 -3.51 0.88
CA ALA A 27 -14.94 -4.28 -0.29
C ALA A 27 -14.01 -3.51 -1.25
N GLN A 28 -14.13 -2.19 -1.30
CA GLN A 28 -13.25 -1.32 -2.11
C GLN A 28 -11.81 -1.34 -1.62
N VAL A 29 -11.59 -1.32 -0.30
CA VAL A 29 -10.25 -1.43 0.29
C VAL A 29 -9.69 -2.84 0.07
N ALA A 30 -10.53 -3.88 0.12
CA ALA A 30 -10.12 -5.24 -0.22
C ALA A 30 -9.63 -5.35 -1.68
N ARG A 31 -10.43 -4.84 -2.62
CA ARG A 31 -10.07 -4.78 -4.05
C ARG A 31 -8.83 -3.94 -4.30
N ALA A 32 -8.68 -2.79 -3.64
CA ALA A 32 -7.50 -1.94 -3.74
C ALA A 32 -6.23 -2.74 -3.40
N VAL A 33 -6.23 -3.47 -2.27
CA VAL A 33 -5.06 -4.27 -1.87
C VAL A 33 -4.81 -5.45 -2.83
N GLN A 34 -5.86 -6.08 -3.37
CA GLN A 34 -5.69 -7.12 -4.39
C GLN A 34 -5.03 -6.57 -5.66
N LEU A 35 -5.44 -5.38 -6.12
CA LEU A 35 -4.84 -4.71 -7.27
C LEU A 35 -3.38 -4.32 -7.04
N LEU A 36 -3.06 -3.83 -5.85
CA LEU A 36 -1.68 -3.50 -5.48
C LEU A 36 -0.81 -4.76 -5.43
N TRP A 37 -1.32 -5.89 -4.91
CA TRP A 37 -0.62 -7.18 -4.98
C TRP A 37 -0.46 -7.68 -6.42
N ALA A 38 -1.47 -7.51 -7.27
CA ALA A 38 -1.34 -7.82 -8.69
C ALA A 38 -0.25 -6.98 -9.36
N ALA A 39 -0.17 -5.69 -9.02
CA ALA A 39 0.87 -4.81 -9.54
C ALA A 39 2.28 -5.25 -9.10
N VAL A 40 2.42 -5.73 -7.85
CA VAL A 40 3.68 -6.30 -7.35
C VAL A 40 4.06 -7.56 -8.13
N ALA A 41 3.11 -8.46 -8.38
CA ALA A 41 3.35 -9.66 -9.18
C ALA A 41 3.82 -9.31 -10.61
N VAL A 42 3.16 -8.34 -11.26
CA VAL A 42 3.58 -7.84 -12.57
C VAL A 42 5.00 -7.25 -12.50
N SER A 43 5.33 -6.49 -11.45
CA SER A 43 6.67 -5.91 -11.28
C SER A 43 7.78 -6.96 -11.17
N LEU A 44 7.50 -8.07 -10.49
CA LEU A 44 8.46 -9.17 -10.35
C LEU A 44 8.68 -9.81 -11.71
N ILE A 45 7.61 -10.09 -12.45
CA ILE A 45 7.70 -10.66 -13.80
C ILE A 45 8.49 -9.73 -14.72
N SER A 46 8.17 -8.43 -14.73
CA SER A 46 8.90 -7.43 -15.52
C SER A 46 10.38 -7.39 -15.17
N GLY A 47 10.72 -7.42 -13.88
CA GLY A 47 12.10 -7.40 -13.42
C GLY A 47 12.87 -8.67 -13.80
N ILE A 48 12.24 -9.85 -13.67
CA ILE A 48 12.82 -11.12 -14.12
C ILE A 48 13.11 -11.06 -15.63
N LEU A 49 12.11 -10.66 -16.44
CA LEU A 49 12.27 -10.57 -17.88
C LEU A 49 13.33 -9.54 -18.27
N ASN A 50 13.35 -8.38 -17.62
CA ASN A 50 14.36 -7.36 -17.89
C ASN A 50 15.78 -7.87 -17.59
N ALA A 51 15.97 -8.62 -16.50
CA ALA A 51 17.24 -9.25 -16.15
C ALA A 51 17.71 -10.30 -17.16
N TYR A 52 16.78 -11.03 -17.80
CA TYR A 52 17.10 -12.01 -18.83
C TYR A 52 17.34 -11.38 -20.22
N LEU A 53 16.62 -10.31 -20.55
CA LEU A 53 16.64 -9.69 -21.87
C LEU A 53 17.68 -8.57 -22.01
N THR A 54 18.17 -8.04 -20.90
CA THR A 54 19.09 -6.90 -20.89
C THR A 54 20.44 -7.34 -20.37
N GLU A 55 21.50 -7.16 -21.16
CA GLU A 55 22.86 -7.34 -20.66
C GLU A 55 23.32 -6.06 -19.98
N THR A 56 23.89 -6.19 -18.77
CA THR A 56 24.50 -5.07 -18.04
C THR A 56 26.02 -5.18 -18.18
N PRO A 57 26.67 -4.36 -19.02
CA PRO A 57 28.11 -4.43 -19.22
C PRO A 57 28.87 -4.13 -17.93
N GLY A 58 29.94 -4.87 -17.65
CA GLY A 58 30.83 -4.61 -16.52
C GLY A 58 30.36 -5.13 -15.16
N VAL A 59 29.18 -5.78 -15.07
CA VAL A 59 28.69 -6.39 -13.83
C VAL A 59 28.60 -7.91 -13.98
N PRO A 60 29.26 -8.71 -13.11
CA PRO A 60 29.12 -10.16 -13.14
C PRO A 60 27.65 -10.59 -12.92
N LYS A 61 27.15 -11.52 -13.75
CA LYS A 61 25.75 -11.98 -13.68
C LYS A 61 25.34 -12.50 -12.29
N ALA A 62 26.25 -13.19 -11.59
CA ALA A 62 26.01 -13.68 -10.23
C ALA A 62 25.86 -12.54 -9.21
N MET A 63 26.64 -11.47 -9.35
CA MET A 63 26.54 -10.28 -8.50
C MET A 63 25.23 -9.55 -8.75
N PHE A 64 24.87 -9.33 -10.02
CA PHE A 64 23.60 -8.72 -10.42
C PHE A 64 22.39 -9.51 -9.88
N ALA A 65 22.39 -10.82 -10.07
CA ALA A 65 21.34 -11.70 -9.54
C ALA A 65 21.25 -11.65 -8.01
N GLY A 66 22.39 -11.63 -7.31
CA GLY A 66 22.44 -11.47 -5.86
C GLY A 66 21.80 -10.17 -5.39
N PHE A 67 22.16 -9.03 -6.02
CA PHE A 67 21.55 -7.73 -5.71
C PHE A 67 20.05 -7.71 -5.98
N MET A 68 19.60 -8.29 -7.11
CA MET A 68 18.18 -8.37 -7.42
C MET A 68 17.40 -9.19 -6.41
N VAL A 69 17.89 -10.36 -6.01
CA VAL A 69 17.22 -11.23 -5.04
C VAL A 69 17.09 -10.53 -3.68
N VAL A 70 18.18 -9.92 -3.19
CA VAL A 70 18.15 -9.17 -1.93
C VAL A 70 17.22 -7.97 -2.03
N GLY A 71 17.30 -7.20 -3.13
CA GLY A 71 16.44 -6.05 -3.38
C GLY A 71 14.96 -6.41 -3.42
N TRP A 72 14.60 -7.51 -4.08
CA TRP A 72 13.22 -8.02 -4.09
C TRP A 72 12.78 -8.56 -2.75
N ALA A 73 13.62 -9.29 -2.03
CA ALA A 73 13.28 -9.78 -0.69
C ALA A 73 12.94 -8.62 0.26
N VAL A 74 13.79 -7.58 0.27
CA VAL A 74 13.57 -6.37 1.08
C VAL A 74 12.33 -5.60 0.59
N GLY A 75 12.20 -5.39 -0.72
CA GLY A 75 11.07 -4.68 -1.31
C GLY A 75 9.73 -5.37 -1.01
N LEU A 76 9.66 -6.70 -1.13
CA LEU A 76 8.48 -7.49 -0.81
C LEU A 76 8.14 -7.43 0.68
N ALA A 77 9.14 -7.48 1.56
CA ALA A 77 8.92 -7.34 3.00
C ALA A 77 8.30 -5.98 3.34
N ILE A 78 8.82 -4.89 2.75
CA ILE A 78 8.30 -3.53 2.94
C ILE A 78 6.87 -3.43 2.41
N VAL A 79 6.62 -3.88 1.18
CA VAL A 79 5.28 -3.82 0.57
C VAL A 79 4.28 -4.65 1.37
N TRP A 80 4.64 -5.86 1.78
CA TRP A 80 3.79 -6.70 2.63
C TRP A 80 3.45 -6.00 3.96
N TRP A 81 4.44 -5.36 4.59
CA TRP A 81 4.24 -4.60 5.82
C TRP A 81 3.29 -3.39 5.63
N ILE A 82 3.41 -2.66 4.52
CA ILE A 82 2.53 -1.54 4.19
C ILE A 82 1.12 -2.05 3.89
N LEU A 83 0.95 -3.02 3.00
CA LEU A 83 -0.37 -3.52 2.58
C LEU A 83 -1.11 -4.22 3.74
N SER A 84 -0.39 -4.93 4.62
CA SER A 84 -0.98 -5.49 5.84
C SER A 84 -1.40 -4.40 6.82
N SER A 85 -0.65 -3.29 6.92
CA SER A 85 -1.01 -2.13 7.73
C SER A 85 -2.23 -1.38 7.18
N ILE A 86 -2.35 -1.28 5.86
CA ILE A 86 -3.57 -0.78 5.18
C ILE A 86 -4.77 -1.66 5.51
N GLY A 87 -4.60 -2.99 5.48
CA GLY A 87 -5.64 -3.94 5.85
C GLY A 87 -6.11 -3.81 7.30
N LYS A 88 -5.26 -3.28 8.19
CA LYS A 88 -5.56 -2.98 9.60
C LYS A 88 -6.15 -1.58 9.82
N GLY A 89 -6.45 -0.82 8.78
CA GLY A 89 -7.05 0.52 8.91
C GLY A 89 -6.08 1.63 9.33
N LYS A 90 -4.75 1.39 9.24
CA LYS A 90 -3.76 2.39 9.62
C LYS A 90 -3.66 3.50 8.56
N ASN A 91 -4.11 4.70 8.90
CA ASN A 91 -4.14 5.83 7.95
C ASN A 91 -2.73 6.23 7.45
N TRP A 92 -1.70 6.13 8.29
CA TRP A 92 -0.31 6.41 7.88
C TRP A 92 0.16 5.52 6.73
N ALA A 93 -0.30 4.26 6.67
CA ALA A 93 0.10 3.31 5.65
C ALA A 93 -0.39 3.72 4.25
N ARG A 94 -1.50 4.45 4.17
CA ARG A 94 -2.01 5.02 2.91
C ARG A 94 -1.12 6.13 2.39
N ILE A 95 -0.68 7.01 3.28
CA ILE A 95 0.23 8.10 2.94
C ILE A 95 1.57 7.54 2.51
N VAL A 96 2.10 6.55 3.23
CA VAL A 96 3.32 5.86 2.83
C VAL A 96 3.16 5.21 1.46
N GLN A 97 2.08 4.46 1.21
CA GLN A 97 1.82 3.89 -0.11
C GLN A 97 1.76 4.96 -1.21
N LEU A 98 1.15 6.11 -0.95
CA LEU A 98 1.10 7.22 -1.90
C LEU A 98 2.49 7.81 -2.17
N VAL A 99 3.31 7.99 -1.13
CA VAL A 99 4.69 8.46 -1.27
C VAL A 99 5.51 7.48 -2.12
N PHE A 100 5.44 6.17 -1.82
CA PHE A 100 6.11 5.14 -2.62
C PHE A 100 5.63 5.12 -4.07
N PHE A 101 4.33 5.32 -4.30
CA PHE A 101 3.77 5.43 -5.64
C PHE A 101 4.34 6.64 -6.41
N ILE A 102 4.40 7.82 -5.78
CA ILE A 102 4.99 9.02 -6.39
C ILE A 102 6.47 8.83 -6.68
N LEU A 103 7.23 8.27 -5.74
CA LEU A 103 8.65 7.93 -5.95
C LEU A 103 8.83 6.94 -7.10
N GLY A 104 7.91 5.97 -7.22
CA GLY A 104 7.88 5.03 -8.34
C GLY A 104 7.67 5.73 -9.70
N ILE A 105 6.74 6.68 -9.78
CA ILE A 105 6.54 7.51 -10.98
C ILE A 105 7.83 8.26 -11.33
N LEU A 106 8.45 8.92 -10.35
CA LEU A 106 9.70 9.65 -10.57
C LEU A 106 10.82 8.73 -11.07
N GLY A 107 10.95 7.53 -10.49
CA GLY A 107 11.90 6.52 -10.96
C GLY A 107 11.66 6.12 -12.42
N VAL A 108 10.40 5.87 -12.81
CA VAL A 108 10.04 5.55 -14.20
C VAL A 108 10.39 6.71 -15.13
N LEU A 109 10.10 7.96 -14.76
CA LEU A 109 10.43 9.14 -15.57
C LEU A 109 11.95 9.30 -15.76
N MET A 110 12.76 9.00 -14.74
CA MET A 110 14.21 9.01 -14.87
C MET A 110 14.70 7.94 -15.85
N VAL A 111 14.10 6.75 -15.84
CA VAL A 111 14.42 5.68 -16.81
C VAL A 111 14.06 6.10 -18.23
N PHE A 112 12.91 6.76 -18.43
CA PHE A 112 12.52 7.32 -19.73
C PHE A 112 13.50 8.38 -20.26
N ALA A 113 14.17 9.12 -19.38
CA ALA A 113 15.15 10.13 -19.76
C ALA A 113 16.50 9.53 -20.20
N MET A 114 16.74 8.24 -19.94
CA MET A 114 17.98 7.57 -20.35
C MET A 114 17.81 6.91 -21.73
N PRO A 115 18.82 7.00 -22.62
CA PRO A 115 18.84 6.23 -23.86
C PRO A 115 19.04 4.75 -23.54
N GLN A 116 17.95 4.04 -23.30
CA GLN A 116 17.91 2.62 -23.00
C GLN A 116 17.15 1.88 -24.09
N GLN A 117 17.73 0.79 -24.63
CA GLN A 117 17.04 -0.13 -25.52
C GLN A 117 16.20 -1.10 -24.70
N VAL A 118 15.09 -0.63 -24.13
CA VAL A 118 14.15 -1.48 -23.40
C VAL A 118 13.20 -2.14 -24.41
N PRO A 119 13.06 -3.49 -24.41
CA PRO A 119 12.13 -4.18 -25.29
C PRO A 119 10.69 -3.68 -25.10
N GLY A 120 9.93 -3.55 -26.19
CA GLY A 120 8.54 -3.06 -26.16
C GLY A 120 7.60 -3.84 -25.23
N VAL A 121 7.85 -5.14 -25.04
CA VAL A 121 7.10 -5.98 -24.09
C VAL A 121 7.27 -5.52 -22.64
N ILE A 122 8.46 -5.05 -22.26
CA ILE A 122 8.73 -4.54 -20.91
C ILE A 122 7.97 -3.22 -20.69
N TRP A 123 7.89 -2.37 -21.71
CA TRP A 123 7.07 -1.15 -21.66
C TRP A 123 5.59 -1.44 -21.47
N ALA A 124 5.06 -2.45 -22.17
CA ALA A 124 3.67 -2.88 -22.00
C ALA A 124 3.41 -3.36 -20.56
N LEU A 125 4.33 -4.13 -19.98
CA LEU A 125 4.19 -4.59 -18.59
C LEU A 125 4.27 -3.43 -17.59
N TYR A 126 5.14 -2.44 -17.80
CA TYR A 126 5.18 -1.23 -16.98
C TYR A 126 3.89 -0.43 -17.07
N ALA A 127 3.29 -0.30 -18.25
CA ALA A 127 2.01 0.37 -18.42
C ALA A 127 0.88 -0.36 -17.65
N VAL A 128 0.83 -1.69 -17.73
CA VAL A 128 -0.12 -2.52 -16.97
C VAL A 128 0.11 -2.35 -15.46
N GLN A 129 1.35 -2.46 -15.01
CA GLN A 129 1.73 -2.28 -13.60
C GLN A 129 1.33 -0.89 -13.09
N MET A 130 1.57 0.16 -13.88
CA MET A 130 1.22 1.54 -13.54
C MET A 130 -0.30 1.71 -13.44
N GLY A 131 -1.05 1.17 -14.40
CA GLY A 131 -2.52 1.20 -14.38
C GLY A 131 -3.09 0.53 -13.13
N LEU A 132 -2.56 -0.65 -12.76
CA LEU A 132 -2.97 -1.36 -11.54
C LEU A 132 -2.64 -0.55 -10.27
N ASN A 133 -1.46 0.08 -10.21
CA ASN A 133 -1.08 0.92 -9.07
C ASN A 133 -2.00 2.15 -8.94
N VAL A 134 -2.20 2.88 -10.04
CA VAL A 134 -3.08 4.07 -10.08
C VAL A 134 -4.48 3.68 -9.60
N TRP A 135 -5.04 2.61 -10.15
CA TRP A 135 -6.38 2.16 -9.79
C TRP A 135 -6.48 1.70 -8.33
N GLY A 136 -5.46 0.97 -7.85
CA GLY A 136 -5.35 0.56 -6.46
C GLY A 136 -5.31 1.76 -5.50
N VAL A 137 -4.51 2.79 -5.82
CA VAL A 137 -4.43 4.03 -5.04
C VAL A 137 -5.76 4.80 -5.09
N ILE A 138 -6.37 4.98 -6.25
CA ILE A 138 -7.68 5.67 -6.36
C ILE A 138 -8.74 4.98 -5.49
N LEU A 139 -8.83 3.65 -5.53
CA LEU A 139 -9.76 2.91 -4.67
C LEU A 139 -9.44 3.06 -3.19
N LEU A 140 -8.16 3.15 -2.83
CA LEU A 140 -7.71 3.42 -1.47
C LEU A 140 -8.13 4.81 -0.96
N PHE A 141 -8.23 5.80 -1.85
CA PHE A 141 -8.64 7.17 -1.54
C PHE A 141 -10.09 7.49 -1.90
N SER A 142 -10.85 6.49 -2.35
CA SER A 142 -12.28 6.63 -2.62
C SER A 142 -13.08 6.92 -1.35
N GLY A 143 -14.27 7.52 -1.51
CA GLY A 143 -15.15 7.95 -0.41
C GLY A 143 -15.38 6.88 0.66
N PRO A 144 -15.78 5.64 0.30
CA PRO A 144 -15.98 4.57 1.28
C PRO A 144 -14.69 4.13 1.99
N GLY A 145 -13.54 4.19 1.31
CA GLY A 145 -12.24 4.01 1.94
C GLY A 145 -11.98 5.08 2.99
N ASN A 146 -12.11 6.36 2.62
CA ASN A 146 -11.88 7.49 3.53
C ASN A 146 -12.77 7.46 4.78
N ALA A 147 -14.05 7.11 4.63
CA ALA A 147 -14.96 6.98 5.77
C ALA A 147 -14.46 5.91 6.76
N TRP A 148 -14.14 4.71 6.28
CA TRP A 148 -13.65 3.62 7.11
C TRP A 148 -12.32 3.93 7.82
N PHE A 149 -11.36 4.55 7.12
CA PHE A 149 -10.10 4.95 7.75
C PHE A 149 -10.27 6.05 8.80
N ARG A 150 -11.27 6.92 8.65
CA ARG A 150 -11.58 7.96 9.64
C ARG A 150 -12.20 7.35 10.89
N GLU A 151 -13.14 6.42 10.73
CA GLU A 151 -13.72 5.65 11.84
C GLU A 151 -12.64 4.85 12.58
N MET A 152 -11.74 4.16 11.86
CA MET A 152 -10.62 3.43 12.48
C MET A 152 -9.65 4.32 13.27
N LYS A 153 -9.53 5.62 12.95
CA LYS A 153 -8.69 6.55 13.71
C LYS A 153 -9.28 6.85 15.09
N GLU A 154 -10.59 6.79 15.25
CA GLU A 154 -11.26 7.02 16.54
C GLU A 154 -11.09 5.84 17.51
N TRP A 155 -10.64 4.68 17.01
CA TRP A 155 -10.40 3.45 17.77
C TRP A 155 -8.94 3.25 18.23
N LEU A 156 -8.00 4.12 17.82
CA LEU A 156 -6.56 4.02 18.11
C LEU A 156 -6.07 5.24 18.90
#